data_AF-A0A8I0K8B2-F1
#
_entry.id   AF-A0A8I0K8B2-F1
#
_cell.length_a   1.000
_cell.length_b   1.000
_cell.length_c   1.000
_cell.angle_alpha   90.00
_cell.angle_beta   90.00
_cell.angle_gamma   90.00
#
_symmetry.space_group_name_H-M   'P 1'
#
loop_
_entity.id
_entity.type
_entity.pdbx_description
1 polymer ?
#
loop_
_entity_poly.entity_id
_entity_poly.type
_entity_poly.pdbx_seq_one_letter_code
_entity_poly.pdbx_strand_id
1 'polypeptide(L)'
;MRAEDWQKILSEINNKSQGQDSIKEIINRLEGVLDQDEYRKWKDEDFNLNYLFKFQYKGVSNQVATLLHISACLNLGNIINALLTAGVNVNVVDGSGINPLHCAADADVVKALLTAKADIHAVDVYGNTPLHCAASTDVVNILLENGANINAVNKYGETSLHYAAKSGGADIVKALLKNGADINIVDQYGKIPLHYAVNVYVVEALLVKDADVNVGDGDEKTPLHYAANAGYVDVIKALLERNADVHARDKDGQTPLHYAVNVEVVKALLEKDAKVDAKDEWEQTPLHCAANEGYVEVIEALLAAKANVNAVDKYGQTPLHYAVNADVVKALLEKNADVSIRSKDGKTPLHYAAEMGYLDIVNTLLKRGADVNSRDKYGNIPLYYAAEKGYVDIVDVLAKNPMSSLESLAEKDNVKKLEKKAGMRLFNPTKVYVSVVCFTAACGAGLAALLIMEEALPIEPKHMLLIAIAVVVIALVVGCIIHKALKPNAEVDKAQTFVGYNPEIYVRDL
;
A
#
# COMPACT_ATOMS: atom_id res chain seq x y z
N MET A 1 -30.04 -2.15 17.74
CA MET A 1 -30.24 -0.68 17.69
C MET A 1 -28.89 0.02 17.86
N ARG A 2 -28.73 1.26 17.40
CA ARG A 2 -27.46 2.00 17.58
C ARG A 2 -27.35 2.53 19.00
N ALA A 3 -26.13 2.80 19.47
CA ALA A 3 -25.88 3.37 20.80
C ALA A 3 -26.64 4.69 21.04
N GLU A 4 -26.77 5.54 20.02
CA GLU A 4 -27.53 6.80 20.06
C GLU A 4 -29.02 6.56 20.33
N ASP A 5 -29.59 5.52 19.72
CA ASP A 5 -30.99 5.15 19.94
C ASP A 5 -31.16 4.68 21.39
N TRP A 6 -30.29 3.79 21.88
CA TRP A 6 -30.28 3.36 23.28
C TRP A 6 -30.08 4.53 24.27
N GLN A 7 -29.19 5.47 23.96
CA GLN A 7 -28.95 6.65 24.78
C GLN A 7 -30.19 7.52 24.88
N LYS A 8 -30.86 7.79 23.76
CA LYS A 8 -32.12 8.54 23.75
C LYS A 8 -33.19 7.84 24.60
N ILE A 9 -33.40 6.55 24.36
CA ILE A 9 -34.43 5.75 25.02
C ILE A 9 -34.21 5.71 26.53
N LEU A 10 -33.01 5.32 26.94
CA LEU A 10 -32.73 5.11 28.35
C LEU A 10 -32.52 6.43 29.10
N SER A 11 -32.06 7.50 28.46
CA SER A 11 -32.02 8.83 29.08
C SER A 11 -33.41 9.43 29.28
N GLU A 12 -34.36 9.21 28.36
CA GLU A 12 -35.76 9.61 28.56
C GLU A 12 -36.40 8.88 29.74
N ILE A 13 -36.10 7.58 29.90
CA ILE A 13 -36.52 6.79 31.05
C ILE A 13 -35.85 7.30 32.34
N ASN A 14 -34.55 7.58 32.28
CA ASN A 14 -33.76 8.05 33.41
C ASN A 14 -34.15 9.45 33.89
N ASN A 15 -34.52 10.36 33.00
CA ASN A 15 -34.88 11.75 33.36
C ASN A 15 -36.27 11.85 34.00
N LYS A 16 -37.16 10.89 33.72
CA LYS A 16 -38.50 10.83 34.31
C LYS A 16 -38.52 10.19 35.71
N SER A 17 -37.43 9.56 36.14
CA SER A 17 -37.41 8.66 37.31
C SER A 17 -37.15 9.32 38.67
N GLN A 18 -36.80 10.61 38.73
CA GLN A 18 -36.30 11.30 39.95
C GLN A 18 -35.29 10.47 40.79
N GLY A 19 -34.63 9.45 40.22
CA GLY A 19 -33.66 8.59 40.89
C GLY A 19 -34.21 7.47 41.79
N GLN A 20 -35.51 7.11 41.75
CA GLN A 20 -36.08 6.08 42.66
C GLN A 20 -36.91 4.96 41.97
N ASP A 21 -36.96 4.91 40.65
CA ASP A 21 -37.80 3.93 39.95
C ASP A 21 -37.40 2.48 40.27
N SER A 22 -38.42 1.67 40.61
CA SER A 22 -38.25 0.22 40.71
C SER A 22 -38.00 -0.40 39.34
N ILE A 23 -37.38 -1.58 39.29
CA ILE A 23 -37.14 -2.29 38.02
C ILE A 23 -38.42 -2.51 37.20
N LYS A 24 -39.58 -2.68 37.86
CA LYS A 24 -40.89 -2.83 37.21
C LYS A 24 -41.28 -1.59 36.41
N GLU A 25 -40.97 -0.41 36.94
CA GLU A 25 -41.29 0.85 36.27
C GLU A 25 -40.39 1.08 35.06
N ILE A 26 -39.12 0.69 35.15
CA ILE A 26 -38.19 0.70 34.01
C ILE A 26 -38.69 -0.25 32.91
N ILE A 27 -39.06 -1.49 33.24
CA ILE A 27 -39.60 -2.47 32.27
C ILE A 27 -40.85 -1.93 31.57
N ASN A 28 -41.81 -1.39 32.32
CA ASN A 28 -43.04 -0.82 31.74
C ASN A 28 -42.75 0.33 30.78
N ARG A 29 -41.74 1.16 31.08
CA ARG A 29 -41.34 2.26 30.20
C ARG A 29 -40.59 1.75 28.96
N LEU A 30 -39.85 0.64 29.06
CA LEU A 30 -39.21 0.01 27.90
C LEU A 30 -40.23 -0.55 26.90
N GLU A 31 -41.41 -1.03 27.35
CA GLU A 31 -42.50 -1.47 26.46
C GLU A 31 -42.92 -0.42 25.44
N GLY A 32 -42.96 0.84 25.87
CA GLY A 32 -43.38 1.95 25.03
C GLY A 32 -42.34 2.43 24.02
N VAL A 33 -41.11 1.90 24.09
CA VAL A 33 -39.96 2.48 23.38
C VAL A 33 -39.12 1.45 22.62
N LEU A 34 -39.00 0.22 23.12
CA LEU A 34 -38.39 -0.88 22.36
C LEU A 34 -39.27 -1.28 21.18
N ASP A 35 -38.66 -1.81 20.12
CA ASP A 35 -39.45 -2.36 19.02
C ASP A 35 -40.29 -3.55 19.51
N GLN A 36 -41.47 -3.72 18.90
CA GLN A 36 -42.45 -4.70 19.36
C GLN A 36 -41.92 -6.14 19.34
N ASP A 37 -41.02 -6.48 18.41
CA ASP A 37 -40.48 -7.83 18.31
C ASP A 37 -39.41 -8.10 19.38
N GLU A 38 -38.52 -7.14 19.64
CA GLU A 38 -37.48 -7.25 20.68
C GLU A 38 -38.10 -7.24 22.09
N TYR A 39 -39.08 -6.37 22.36
CA TYR A 39 -39.80 -6.37 23.63
C TYR A 39 -40.60 -7.66 23.82
N ARG A 40 -41.29 -8.14 22.79
CA ARG A 40 -42.05 -9.40 22.86
C ARG A 40 -41.16 -10.60 23.17
N LYS A 41 -39.99 -10.71 22.52
CA LYS A 41 -39.03 -11.78 22.83
C LYS A 41 -38.55 -11.72 24.27
N TRP A 42 -38.19 -10.52 24.74
CA TRP A 42 -37.77 -10.35 26.14
C TRP A 42 -38.88 -10.71 27.13
N LYS A 43 -40.12 -10.33 26.83
CA LYS A 43 -41.32 -10.69 27.61
C LYS A 43 -41.62 -12.19 27.58
N ASP A 44 -41.46 -12.85 26.44
CA ASP A 44 -41.65 -14.30 26.29
C ASP A 44 -40.60 -15.08 27.10
N GLU A 45 -39.45 -14.47 27.41
CA GLU A 45 -38.45 -14.95 28.37
C GLU A 45 -38.69 -14.47 29.81
N ASP A 46 -39.92 -14.09 30.16
CA ASP A 46 -40.32 -13.61 31.49
C ASP A 46 -39.47 -12.42 31.99
N PHE A 47 -39.16 -11.49 31.08
CA PHE A 47 -38.33 -10.30 31.35
C PHE A 47 -36.97 -10.63 31.96
N ASN A 48 -36.34 -11.71 31.49
CA ASN A 48 -34.98 -12.09 31.87
C ASN A 48 -34.02 -10.89 31.83
N LEU A 49 -33.57 -10.39 32.99
CA LEU A 49 -32.72 -9.20 33.05
C LEU A 49 -31.32 -9.42 32.43
N ASN A 50 -30.95 -10.67 32.16
CA ASN A 50 -29.76 -11.04 31.41
C ASN A 50 -30.02 -11.23 29.91
N TYR A 51 -31.21 -10.87 29.41
CA TYR A 51 -31.53 -10.90 27.99
C TYR A 51 -30.54 -10.06 27.20
N LEU A 52 -30.13 -10.60 26.06
CA LEU A 52 -29.12 -10.03 25.19
C LEU A 52 -29.78 -9.24 24.07
N PHE A 53 -29.72 -7.90 24.18
CA PHE A 53 -30.23 -6.98 23.20
C PHE A 53 -29.24 -6.77 22.06
N LYS A 54 -29.75 -6.52 20.85
CA LYS A 54 -28.88 -6.13 19.73
C LYS A 54 -28.32 -4.73 19.96
N PHE A 55 -27.01 -4.65 20.16
CA PHE A 55 -26.28 -3.43 20.43
C PHE A 55 -25.30 -3.15 19.29
N GLN A 56 -25.16 -1.89 18.89
CA GLN A 56 -24.17 -1.46 17.91
C GLN A 56 -23.45 -0.24 18.48
N TYR A 57 -22.19 -0.44 18.85
CA TYR A 57 -21.31 0.61 19.36
C TYR A 57 -20.16 0.86 18.38
N LYS A 58 -19.91 2.14 18.06
CA LYS A 58 -18.78 2.59 17.22
C LYS A 58 -18.59 1.81 15.91
N GLY A 59 -19.68 1.47 15.23
CA GLY A 59 -19.61 0.82 13.90
C GLY A 59 -19.39 -0.70 13.91
N VAL A 60 -19.33 -1.35 15.08
CA VAL A 60 -19.31 -2.81 15.15
C VAL A 60 -20.75 -3.33 15.05
N SER A 61 -21.04 -4.11 14.01
CA SER A 61 -22.34 -4.73 13.80
C SER A 61 -22.47 -6.04 14.58
N ASN A 62 -23.70 -6.40 14.99
CA ASN A 62 -24.06 -7.67 15.63
C ASN A 62 -23.49 -7.92 17.04
N GLN A 63 -23.17 -6.88 17.82
CA GLN A 63 -22.94 -7.08 19.25
C GLN A 63 -24.26 -7.38 19.95
N VAL A 64 -24.18 -8.22 20.98
CA VAL A 64 -25.32 -8.58 21.82
C VAL A 64 -24.93 -8.28 23.26
N ALA A 65 -25.72 -7.48 23.98
CA ALA A 65 -25.35 -6.95 25.28
C ALA A 65 -26.57 -6.92 26.21
N THR A 66 -26.37 -7.12 27.51
CA THR A 66 -27.47 -6.99 28.48
C THR A 66 -27.81 -5.53 28.73
N LEU A 67 -28.99 -5.27 29.30
CA LEU A 67 -29.38 -3.92 29.70
C LEU A 67 -28.38 -3.29 30.69
N LEU A 68 -27.72 -4.11 31.52
CA LEU A 68 -26.66 -3.66 32.42
C LEU A 68 -25.40 -3.20 31.67
N HIS A 69 -24.96 -3.92 30.63
CA HIS A 69 -23.84 -3.49 29.78
C HIS A 69 -24.12 -2.15 29.11
N ILE A 70 -25.31 -2.03 28.51
CA ILE A 70 -25.75 -0.82 27.82
C ILE A 70 -25.82 0.35 28.79
N SER A 71 -26.40 0.14 29.97
CA SER A 71 -26.52 1.17 31.01
C SER A 71 -25.16 1.61 31.55
N ALA A 72 -24.21 0.67 31.72
CA ALA A 72 -22.83 0.97 32.13
C ALA A 72 -22.08 1.80 31.07
N CYS A 73 -22.21 1.42 29.80
CA CYS A 73 -21.61 2.14 28.67
C CYS A 73 -22.15 3.58 28.53
N LEU A 74 -23.44 3.78 28.81
CA LEU A 74 -24.14 5.06 28.66
C LEU A 74 -24.17 5.91 29.93
N ASN A 75 -23.51 5.48 31.00
CA ASN A 75 -23.47 6.17 32.30
C ASN A 75 -24.85 6.44 32.93
N LEU A 76 -25.69 5.40 33.02
CA LEU A 76 -27.07 5.53 33.50
C LEU A 76 -27.23 5.02 34.93
N GLY A 77 -26.63 5.74 35.89
CA GLY A 77 -26.53 5.31 37.29
C GLY A 77 -27.84 4.83 37.94
N ASN A 78 -28.98 5.50 37.72
CA ASN A 78 -30.25 5.06 38.32
C ASN A 78 -30.72 3.71 37.77
N ILE A 79 -30.58 3.49 36.46
CA ILE A 79 -30.95 2.23 35.82
C ILE A 79 -30.02 1.11 36.29
N ILE A 80 -28.72 1.39 36.41
CA ILE A 80 -27.74 0.45 36.96
C ILE A 80 -28.13 0.06 38.40
N ASN A 81 -28.40 1.02 39.26
CA ASN A 81 -28.80 0.75 40.65
C ASN A 81 -30.09 -0.08 40.75
N ALA A 82 -31.09 0.22 39.92
CA ALA A 82 -32.34 -0.55 39.87
C ALA A 82 -32.11 -1.98 39.38
N LEU A 83 -31.28 -2.18 38.36
CA LEU A 83 -30.89 -3.50 37.85
C LEU A 83 -30.13 -4.32 38.90
N LEU A 84 -29.16 -3.71 39.58
CA LEU A 84 -28.38 -4.35 40.64
C LEU A 84 -29.26 -4.74 41.84
N THR A 85 -30.19 -3.86 42.25
CA THR A 85 -31.15 -4.14 43.32
C THR A 85 -32.11 -5.27 42.96
N ALA A 86 -32.45 -5.41 41.68
CA ALA A 86 -33.27 -6.51 41.16
C ALA A 86 -32.52 -7.86 41.09
N GLY A 87 -31.23 -7.90 41.45
CA GLY A 87 -30.45 -9.13 41.47
C GLY A 87 -29.91 -9.56 40.10
N VAL A 88 -29.75 -8.62 39.16
CA VAL A 88 -29.08 -8.94 37.88
C VAL A 88 -27.66 -9.46 38.15
N ASN A 89 -27.19 -10.41 37.34
CA ASN A 89 -25.81 -10.88 37.47
C ASN A 89 -24.86 -9.78 36.98
N VAL A 90 -24.13 -9.15 37.90
CA VAL A 90 -23.16 -8.10 37.58
C VAL A 90 -22.01 -8.59 36.70
N ASN A 91 -21.71 -9.89 36.75
CA ASN A 91 -20.64 -10.56 36.00
C ASN A 91 -21.15 -11.26 34.73
N VAL A 92 -22.33 -10.89 34.25
CA VAL A 92 -22.80 -11.34 32.95
C VAL A 92 -21.82 -10.90 31.87
N VAL A 93 -21.48 -11.81 30.95
CA VAL A 93 -20.61 -11.50 29.82
C VAL A 93 -21.41 -11.45 28.54
N ASP A 94 -21.01 -10.56 27.65
CA ASP A 94 -21.53 -10.45 26.30
C ASP A 94 -20.93 -11.55 25.38
N GLY A 95 -21.29 -11.55 24.10
CA GLY A 95 -20.77 -12.52 23.12
C GLY A 95 -19.25 -12.46 22.89
N SER A 96 -18.58 -11.42 23.39
CA SER A 96 -17.14 -11.16 23.29
C SER A 96 -16.43 -11.29 24.65
N GLY A 97 -17.09 -11.84 25.67
CA GLY A 97 -16.52 -11.98 27.01
C GLY A 97 -16.42 -10.67 27.80
N ILE A 98 -16.94 -9.56 27.25
CA ILE A 98 -16.97 -8.26 27.91
C ILE A 98 -17.99 -8.33 29.04
N ASN A 99 -17.65 -7.85 30.23
CA ASN A 99 -18.61 -7.67 31.33
C ASN A 99 -18.97 -6.17 31.47
N PRO A 100 -20.02 -5.80 32.24
CA PRO A 100 -20.41 -4.40 32.43
C PRO A 100 -19.29 -3.48 32.96
N LEU A 101 -18.33 -4.03 33.72
CA LEU A 101 -17.21 -3.26 34.26
C LEU A 101 -16.20 -2.84 33.18
N HIS A 102 -16.01 -3.65 32.12
CA HIS A 102 -15.20 -3.25 30.96
C HIS A 102 -15.80 -2.04 30.21
N CYS A 103 -17.12 -1.89 30.24
CA CYS A 103 -17.83 -0.82 29.53
C CYS A 103 -17.93 0.49 30.33
N ALA A 104 -17.63 0.46 31.62
CA ALA A 104 -17.88 1.58 32.53
C ALA A 104 -16.81 2.67 32.38
N ALA A 105 -17.19 3.81 31.79
CA ALA A 105 -16.31 4.97 31.63
C ALA A 105 -16.40 5.97 32.80
N ASP A 106 -17.43 5.86 33.64
CA ASP A 106 -17.72 6.79 34.74
C ASP A 106 -17.34 6.21 36.10
N ALA A 107 -16.75 7.05 36.94
CA ALA A 107 -16.26 6.67 38.26
C ALA A 107 -17.34 6.13 39.21
N ASP A 108 -18.54 6.72 39.21
CA ASP A 108 -19.62 6.32 40.10
C ASP A 108 -20.25 5.01 39.62
N VAL A 109 -20.33 4.80 38.31
CA VAL A 109 -20.72 3.51 37.73
C VAL A 109 -19.75 2.41 38.09
N VAL A 110 -18.44 2.65 37.96
CA VAL A 110 -17.40 1.68 38.35
C VAL A 110 -17.54 1.32 39.83
N LYS A 111 -17.71 2.31 40.72
CA LYS A 111 -17.93 2.06 42.16
C LYS A 111 -19.19 1.24 42.42
N ALA A 112 -20.29 1.54 41.74
CA ALA A 112 -21.55 0.80 41.91
C ALA A 112 -21.39 -0.68 41.50
N LEU A 113 -20.75 -0.93 40.36
CA LEU A 113 -20.48 -2.29 39.88
C LEU A 113 -19.54 -3.06 40.82
N LEU A 114 -18.45 -2.43 41.29
CA LEU A 114 -17.52 -3.04 42.25
C LEU A 114 -18.20 -3.34 43.60
N THR A 115 -19.05 -2.44 44.10
CA THR A 115 -19.86 -2.66 45.31
C THR A 115 -20.78 -3.88 45.15
N ALA A 116 -21.30 -4.08 43.95
CA ALA A 116 -22.10 -5.27 43.60
C ALA A 116 -21.26 -6.53 43.33
N LYS A 117 -19.94 -6.50 43.59
CA LYS A 117 -18.98 -7.61 43.38
C LYS A 117 -18.74 -7.96 41.90
N ALA A 118 -18.68 -6.94 41.05
CA ALA A 118 -18.14 -7.10 39.71
C ALA A 118 -16.70 -7.64 39.79
N ASP A 119 -16.38 -8.63 38.96
CA ASP A 119 -15.06 -9.21 38.85
C ASP A 119 -14.11 -8.22 38.17
N ILE A 120 -13.22 -7.66 38.97
CA ILE A 120 -12.20 -6.69 38.56
C ILE A 120 -11.09 -7.32 37.69
N HIS A 121 -10.99 -8.65 37.70
CA HIS A 121 -10.02 -9.42 36.94
C HIS A 121 -10.65 -10.16 35.74
N ALA A 122 -11.92 -9.89 35.45
CA ALA A 122 -12.57 -10.42 34.26
C ALA A 122 -11.78 -10.04 33.02
N VAL A 123 -11.83 -10.89 32.00
CA VAL A 123 -11.13 -10.69 30.73
C VAL A 123 -12.06 -10.89 29.55
N ASP A 124 -11.93 -10.04 28.54
CA ASP A 124 -12.61 -10.22 27.25
C ASP A 124 -11.94 -11.31 26.39
N VAL A 125 -12.47 -11.54 25.18
CA VAL A 125 -11.90 -12.50 24.20
C VAL A 125 -10.45 -12.22 23.81
N TYR A 126 -9.95 -11.00 23.99
CA TYR A 126 -8.57 -10.59 23.72
C TYR A 126 -7.68 -10.65 24.98
N GLY A 127 -8.25 -10.94 26.14
CA GLY A 127 -7.53 -10.94 27.41
C GLY A 127 -7.45 -9.58 28.08
N ASN A 128 -8.18 -8.57 27.58
CA ASN A 128 -8.20 -7.24 28.19
C ASN A 128 -8.99 -7.30 29.50
N THR A 129 -8.43 -6.72 30.56
CA THR A 129 -9.13 -6.48 31.83
C THR A 129 -9.88 -5.14 31.80
N PRO A 130 -10.78 -4.85 32.75
CA PRO A 130 -11.40 -3.53 32.86
C PRO A 130 -10.39 -2.38 32.92
N LEU A 131 -9.19 -2.61 33.49
CA LEU A 131 -8.13 -1.60 33.54
C LEU A 131 -7.56 -1.26 32.15
N HIS A 132 -7.52 -2.22 31.21
CA HIS A 132 -7.14 -1.95 29.82
C HIS A 132 -8.14 -1.04 29.11
N CYS A 133 -9.41 -1.14 29.47
CA CYS A 133 -10.51 -0.36 28.89
C CYS A 133 -10.73 1.01 29.57
N ALA A 134 -9.99 1.30 30.65
CA ALA A 134 -10.20 2.52 31.44
C ALA A 134 -9.93 3.79 30.61
N ALA A 135 -10.94 4.68 30.55
CA ALA A 135 -10.90 5.87 29.71
C ALA A 135 -10.61 7.18 30.48
N SER A 136 -10.48 7.13 31.80
CA SER A 136 -10.22 8.31 32.65
C SER A 136 -9.31 7.95 33.81
N THR A 137 -8.62 8.96 34.35
CA THR A 137 -7.74 8.78 35.52
C THR A 137 -8.50 8.34 36.76
N ASP A 138 -9.74 8.81 36.93
CA ASP A 138 -10.56 8.44 38.08
C ASP A 138 -10.91 6.96 38.05
N VAL A 139 -11.32 6.45 36.88
CA VAL A 139 -11.59 5.02 36.69
C VAL A 139 -10.33 4.19 36.93
N VAL A 140 -9.18 4.62 36.42
CA VAL A 140 -7.89 3.94 36.68
C VAL A 140 -7.61 3.86 38.18
N ASN A 141 -7.69 4.98 38.89
CA ASN A 141 -7.41 5.01 40.33
C ASN A 141 -8.38 4.13 41.11
N ILE A 142 -9.68 4.20 40.80
CA ILE A 142 -10.69 3.37 41.48
C ILE A 142 -10.44 1.88 41.25
N LEU A 143 -10.13 1.46 40.02
CA LEU A 143 -9.83 0.06 39.72
C LEU A 143 -8.58 -0.41 40.49
N LEU A 144 -7.52 0.40 40.51
CA LEU A 144 -6.28 0.06 41.22
C LEU A 144 -6.47 0.02 42.75
N GLU A 145 -7.20 0.97 43.32
CA GLU A 145 -7.57 0.99 44.75
C GLU A 145 -8.38 -0.24 45.17
N ASN A 146 -9.15 -0.83 44.23
CA ASN A 146 -9.93 -2.05 44.45
C ASN A 146 -9.19 -3.34 44.04
N GLY A 147 -7.88 -3.25 43.78
CA GLY A 147 -7.01 -4.42 43.59
C GLY A 147 -6.83 -4.88 42.14
N ALA A 148 -7.19 -4.06 41.13
CA ALA A 148 -6.87 -4.39 39.74
C ALA A 148 -5.35 -4.61 39.57
N ASN A 149 -4.96 -5.66 38.85
CA ASN A 149 -3.56 -5.92 38.56
C ASN A 149 -3.04 -4.91 37.53
N ILE A 150 -2.21 -3.98 37.98
CA ILE A 150 -1.64 -2.89 37.17
C ILE A 150 -0.78 -3.37 36.00
N ASN A 151 -0.17 -4.54 36.15
CA ASN A 151 0.73 -5.16 35.17
C ASN A 151 0.08 -6.37 34.49
N ALA A 152 -1.25 -6.47 34.51
CA ALA A 152 -1.95 -7.48 33.71
C ALA A 152 -1.63 -7.28 32.23
N VAL A 153 -1.38 -8.38 31.53
CA VAL A 153 -1.14 -8.40 30.08
C VAL A 153 -2.28 -9.12 29.37
N ASN A 154 -2.68 -8.60 28.21
CA ASN A 154 -3.64 -9.26 27.32
C ASN A 154 -2.97 -10.39 26.51
N LYS A 155 -3.69 -11.01 25.57
CA LYS A 155 -3.15 -12.09 24.72
C LYS A 155 -2.03 -11.65 23.78
N TYR A 156 -1.86 -10.35 23.58
CA TYR A 156 -0.80 -9.75 22.77
C TYR A 156 0.38 -9.26 23.63
N GLY A 157 0.36 -9.50 24.95
CA GLY A 157 1.40 -9.01 25.87
C GLY A 157 1.26 -7.53 26.23
N GLU A 158 0.21 -6.85 25.77
CA GLU A 158 0.02 -5.42 26.05
C GLU A 158 -0.56 -5.23 27.46
N THR A 159 -0.08 -4.20 28.16
CA THR A 159 -0.62 -3.72 29.44
C THR A 159 -1.54 -2.51 29.24
N SER A 160 -2.25 -2.09 30.29
CA SER A 160 -3.01 -0.82 30.27
C SER A 160 -2.13 0.40 29.97
N LEU A 161 -0.83 0.34 30.28
CA LEU A 161 0.14 1.39 29.94
C LEU A 161 0.41 1.49 28.43
N HIS A 162 0.41 0.35 27.71
CA HIS A 162 0.49 0.34 26.24
C HIS A 162 -0.74 1.01 25.62
N TYR A 163 -1.95 0.68 26.10
CA TYR A 163 -3.20 1.27 25.65
C TYR A 163 -3.24 2.79 25.90
N ALA A 164 -2.78 3.23 27.08
CA ALA A 164 -2.69 4.64 27.42
C ALA A 164 -1.74 5.40 26.48
N ALA A 165 -0.59 4.80 26.14
CA ALA A 165 0.37 5.41 25.21
C ALA A 165 -0.20 5.51 23.78
N LYS A 166 -0.78 4.42 23.28
CA LYS A 166 -1.39 4.31 21.94
C LYS A 166 -2.59 5.24 21.75
N SER A 167 -3.37 5.46 22.80
CA SER A 167 -4.52 6.38 22.77
C SER A 167 -4.14 7.85 22.96
N GLY A 168 -2.89 8.15 23.32
CA GLY A 168 -2.44 9.51 23.60
C GLY A 168 -2.84 10.04 24.98
N GLY A 169 -3.31 9.17 25.88
CA GLY A 169 -3.82 9.52 27.21
C GLY A 169 -2.73 9.81 28.23
N ALA A 170 -2.03 10.93 28.09
CA ALA A 170 -0.89 11.29 28.96
C ALA A 170 -1.22 11.32 30.45
N ASP A 171 -2.43 11.74 30.84
CA ASP A 171 -2.83 11.75 32.26
C ASP A 171 -3.11 10.34 32.78
N ILE A 172 -3.62 9.43 31.93
CA ILE A 172 -3.76 8.00 32.25
C ILE A 172 -2.38 7.37 32.41
N VAL A 173 -1.42 7.67 31.53
CA VAL A 173 -0.03 7.24 31.65
C VAL A 173 0.55 7.67 33.00
N LYS A 174 0.40 8.96 33.37
CA LYS A 174 0.86 9.47 34.69
C LYS A 174 0.19 8.74 35.85
N ALA A 175 -1.12 8.50 35.79
CA ALA A 175 -1.85 7.79 36.84
C ALA A 175 -1.36 6.35 37.01
N LEU A 176 -1.16 5.62 35.91
CA LEU A 176 -0.61 4.26 35.93
C LEU A 176 0.81 4.23 36.50
N LEU A 177 1.71 5.10 36.03
CA LEU A 177 3.09 5.17 36.53
C LEU A 177 3.17 5.57 38.01
N LYS A 178 2.31 6.50 38.46
CA LYS A 178 2.21 6.89 39.88
C LYS A 178 1.82 5.71 40.77
N ASN A 179 0.99 4.80 40.26
CA ASN A 179 0.56 3.59 40.97
C ASN A 179 1.49 2.38 40.76
N GLY A 180 2.66 2.57 40.11
CA GLY A 180 3.69 1.53 40.01
C GLY A 180 3.57 0.61 38.79
N ALA A 181 2.96 1.08 37.69
CA ALA A 181 2.98 0.35 36.43
C ALA A 181 4.43 0.15 35.95
N ASP A 182 4.76 -1.07 35.53
CA ASP A 182 6.07 -1.38 34.97
C ASP A 182 6.15 -0.89 33.51
N ILE A 183 7.11 -0.02 33.25
CA ILE A 183 7.34 0.60 31.94
C ILE A 183 8.08 -0.33 30.97
N ASN A 184 8.71 -1.38 31.48
CA ASN A 184 9.58 -2.27 30.69
C ASN A 184 8.88 -3.55 30.22
N ILE A 185 7.59 -3.71 30.53
CA ILE A 185 6.82 -4.84 29.99
C ILE A 185 6.73 -4.68 28.47
N VAL A 186 7.06 -5.75 27.77
CA VAL A 186 7.02 -5.82 26.30
C VAL A 186 5.79 -6.59 25.84
N ASP A 187 5.22 -6.14 24.72
CA ASP A 187 4.21 -6.89 23.99
C ASP A 187 4.82 -8.07 23.19
N GLN A 188 3.99 -8.79 22.44
CA GLN A 188 4.40 -9.91 21.61
C GLN A 188 5.40 -9.56 20.49
N TYR A 189 5.55 -8.27 20.16
CA TYR A 189 6.51 -7.74 19.20
C TYR A 189 7.78 -7.21 19.88
N GLY A 190 7.91 -7.36 21.20
CA GLY A 190 9.03 -6.81 21.96
C GLY A 190 8.89 -5.31 22.27
N LYS A 191 7.74 -4.70 22.02
CA LYS A 191 7.57 -3.25 22.20
C LYS A 191 7.14 -2.92 23.62
N ILE A 192 7.84 -1.99 24.24
CA ILE A 192 7.38 -1.27 25.45
C ILE A 192 6.40 -0.14 25.10
N PRO A 193 5.66 0.43 26.07
CA PRO A 193 4.69 1.51 25.82
C PRO A 193 5.26 2.74 25.09
N LEU A 194 6.55 3.06 25.28
CA LEU A 194 7.20 4.19 24.62
C LEU A 194 7.22 4.07 23.08
N HIS A 195 7.26 2.86 22.52
CA HIS A 195 7.15 2.64 21.07
C HIS A 195 5.80 3.10 20.49
N TYR A 196 4.76 3.15 21.32
CA TYR A 196 3.41 3.53 20.94
C TYR A 196 3.07 4.99 21.25
N ALA A 197 4.04 5.79 21.73
CA ALA A 197 3.79 7.17 22.10
C ALA A 197 3.44 8.04 20.87
N VAL A 198 2.19 8.51 20.81
CA VAL A 198 1.67 9.28 19.66
C VAL A 198 1.83 10.80 19.79
N ASN A 199 2.19 11.30 20.98
CA ASN A 199 2.36 12.74 21.23
C ASN A 199 3.42 13.02 22.31
N VAL A 200 3.91 14.26 22.35
CA VAL A 200 4.95 14.71 23.29
C VAL A 200 4.56 14.55 24.76
N TYR A 201 3.28 14.70 25.10
CA TYR A 201 2.82 14.59 26.49
C TYR A 201 2.94 13.16 27.02
N VAL A 202 2.69 12.16 26.17
CA VAL A 202 2.91 10.75 26.51
C VAL A 202 4.40 10.45 26.65
N VAL A 203 5.23 10.95 25.73
CA VAL A 203 6.70 10.79 25.81
C VAL A 203 7.20 11.35 27.13
N GLU A 204 6.91 12.62 27.43
CA GLU A 204 7.34 13.24 28.68
C GLU A 204 6.84 12.47 29.91
N ALA A 205 5.58 12.02 29.91
CA ALA A 205 5.05 11.24 31.02
C ALA A 205 5.80 9.91 31.24
N LEU A 206 6.17 9.21 30.16
CA LEU A 206 6.94 7.96 30.22
C LEU A 206 8.40 8.21 30.66
N LEU A 207 9.02 9.29 30.18
CA LEU A 207 10.44 9.59 30.44
C LEU A 207 10.72 10.16 31.83
N VAL A 208 9.72 10.59 32.61
CA VAL A 208 9.91 10.98 34.03
C VAL A 208 10.49 9.85 34.89
N LYS A 209 10.33 8.58 34.47
CA LYS A 209 10.76 7.40 35.22
C LYS A 209 12.03 6.75 34.65
N ASP A 210 12.88 7.53 33.99
CA ASP A 210 14.14 7.06 33.37
C ASP A 210 13.92 5.89 32.41
N ALA A 211 12.79 5.89 31.67
CA ALA A 211 12.56 4.90 30.63
C ALA A 211 13.67 5.03 29.57
N ASP A 212 14.26 3.91 29.20
CA ASP A 212 15.28 3.90 28.17
C ASP A 212 14.67 4.27 26.81
N VAL A 213 15.10 5.40 26.26
CA VAL A 213 14.64 5.93 24.96
C VAL A 213 15.14 5.11 23.78
N ASN A 214 16.16 4.27 23.99
CA ASN A 214 16.86 3.50 22.95
C ASN A 214 16.49 2.02 22.96
N VAL A 215 15.47 1.62 23.72
CA VAL A 215 14.97 0.23 23.68
C VAL A 215 14.56 -0.10 22.26
N GLY A 216 15.15 -1.15 21.71
CA GLY A 216 14.70 -1.76 20.46
C GLY A 216 13.62 -2.79 20.73
N ASP A 217 12.64 -2.87 19.83
CA ASP A 217 11.66 -3.94 19.86
C ASP A 217 12.24 -5.27 19.36
N GLY A 218 11.36 -6.24 19.07
CA GLY A 218 11.75 -7.53 18.53
C GLY A 218 12.55 -7.44 17.24
N ASP A 219 12.42 -6.37 16.44
CA ASP A 219 13.18 -6.07 15.22
C ASP A 219 14.25 -4.99 15.41
N GLU A 220 14.62 -4.72 16.66
CA GLU A 220 15.58 -3.68 17.05
C GLU A 220 15.11 -2.25 16.66
N LYS A 221 13.83 -2.06 16.34
CA LYS A 221 13.27 -0.74 16.05
C LYS A 221 13.03 0.01 17.35
N THR A 222 13.69 1.15 17.51
CA THR A 222 13.50 2.05 18.66
C THR A 222 12.25 2.94 18.52
N PRO A 223 11.77 3.59 19.60
CA PRO A 223 10.69 4.58 19.52
C PRO A 223 10.94 5.69 18.48
N LEU A 224 12.20 6.06 18.26
CA LEU A 224 12.57 7.06 17.26
C LEU A 224 12.30 6.60 15.81
N HIS A 225 12.46 5.30 15.51
CA HIS A 225 12.07 4.72 14.21
C HIS A 225 10.56 4.84 13.99
N TYR A 226 9.76 4.48 15.00
CA TYR A 226 8.30 4.58 14.92
C TYR A 226 7.82 6.02 14.76
N ALA A 227 8.42 6.96 15.49
CA ALA A 227 8.09 8.37 15.38
C ALA A 227 8.44 8.94 13.99
N ALA A 228 9.57 8.53 13.40
CA ALA A 228 9.95 8.91 12.03
C ALA A 228 8.96 8.38 10.99
N ASN A 229 8.60 7.09 11.07
CA ASN A 229 7.64 6.45 10.17
C ASN A 229 6.22 7.02 10.30
N ALA A 230 5.83 7.45 11.50
CA ALA A 230 4.53 8.06 11.75
C ALA A 230 4.48 9.56 11.42
N GLY A 231 5.62 10.21 11.19
CA GLY A 231 5.69 11.65 10.95
C GLY A 231 5.51 12.50 12.22
N TYR A 232 5.72 11.96 13.41
CA TYR A 232 5.50 12.65 14.69
C TYR A 232 6.69 13.54 15.07
N VAL A 233 6.82 14.68 14.39
CA VAL A 233 7.95 15.61 14.54
C VAL A 233 8.20 16.06 15.99
N ASP A 234 7.14 16.37 16.74
CA ASP A 234 7.29 16.80 18.14
C ASP A 234 7.74 15.65 19.05
N VAL A 235 7.32 14.41 18.76
CA VAL A 235 7.80 13.20 19.45
C VAL A 235 9.28 12.97 19.13
N ILE A 236 9.68 13.10 17.86
CA ILE A 236 11.08 12.98 17.42
C ILE A 236 11.95 13.97 18.19
N LYS A 237 11.56 15.25 18.26
CA LYS A 237 12.30 16.28 18.98
C LYS A 237 12.43 15.94 20.46
N ALA A 238 11.34 15.55 21.12
CA ALA A 238 11.36 15.18 22.53
C ALA A 238 12.25 13.97 22.81
N LEU A 239 12.20 12.93 21.96
CA LEU A 239 13.09 11.77 22.07
C LEU A 239 14.57 12.16 21.88
N LEU A 240 14.89 12.98 20.90
CA LEU A 240 16.25 13.44 20.63
C LEU A 240 16.80 14.36 21.74
N GLU A 241 15.95 15.21 22.35
CA GLU A 241 16.30 16.00 23.53
C GLU A 241 16.63 15.12 24.75
N ARG A 242 16.15 13.88 24.74
CA ARG A 242 16.37 12.87 25.77
C ARG A 242 17.43 11.84 25.37
N ASN A 243 18.30 12.20 24.43
CA ASN A 243 19.43 11.40 23.95
C ASN A 243 19.02 10.08 23.26
N ALA A 244 17.88 10.06 22.57
CA ALA A 244 17.61 9.00 21.60
C ALA A 244 18.70 8.98 20.53
N ASP A 245 19.21 7.79 20.21
CA ASP A 245 20.25 7.59 19.23
C ASP A 245 19.68 7.78 17.82
N VAL A 246 20.01 8.92 17.22
CA VAL A 246 19.66 9.27 15.84
C VAL A 246 20.27 8.31 14.80
N HIS A 247 21.26 7.52 15.20
CA HIS A 247 21.93 6.50 14.39
C HIS A 247 21.57 5.07 14.77
N ALA A 248 20.59 4.87 15.67
CA ALA A 248 20.10 3.54 16.01
C ALA A 248 19.80 2.76 14.73
N ARG A 249 20.20 1.50 14.69
CA ARG A 249 19.97 0.60 13.55
C ARG A 249 19.00 -0.47 14.00
N ASP A 250 17.98 -0.71 13.19
CA ASP A 250 17.15 -1.91 13.34
C ASP A 250 17.88 -3.16 12.79
N LYS A 251 17.23 -4.33 12.83
CA LYS A 251 17.80 -5.59 12.31
C LYS A 251 18.25 -5.54 10.85
N ASP A 252 17.61 -4.70 10.06
CA ASP A 252 17.90 -4.53 8.64
C ASP A 252 18.97 -3.45 8.41
N GLY A 253 19.51 -2.87 9.49
CA GLY A 253 20.52 -1.83 9.46
C GLY A 253 19.95 -0.44 9.17
N GLN A 254 18.63 -0.30 9.11
CA GLN A 254 17.96 0.94 8.79
C GLN A 254 17.98 1.87 10.00
N THR A 255 18.23 3.16 9.76
CA THR A 255 18.20 4.21 10.77
C THR A 255 16.86 4.94 10.76
N PRO A 256 16.51 5.76 11.77
CA PRO A 256 15.27 6.55 11.74
C PRO A 256 15.12 7.42 10.49
N LEU A 257 16.24 7.88 9.89
CA LEU A 257 16.20 8.66 8.66
C LEU A 257 15.74 7.86 7.44
N HIS A 258 15.94 6.53 7.42
CA HIS A 258 15.40 5.65 6.37
C HIS A 258 13.86 5.61 6.40
N TYR A 259 13.27 5.79 7.58
CA TYR A 259 11.82 5.80 7.79
C TYR A 259 11.19 7.19 7.67
N ALA A 260 11.92 8.22 7.21
CA ALA A 260 11.41 9.58 7.15
C ALA A 260 10.32 9.73 6.08
N VAL A 261 9.11 10.08 6.51
CA VAL A 261 7.93 10.21 5.62
C VAL A 261 7.67 11.64 5.12
N ASN A 262 8.29 12.67 5.71
CA ASN A 262 8.12 14.06 5.31
C ASN A 262 9.37 14.92 5.59
N VAL A 263 9.36 16.15 5.07
CA VAL A 263 10.49 17.10 5.13
C VAL A 263 10.81 17.49 6.57
N GLU A 264 9.80 17.67 7.42
CA GLU A 264 9.98 18.07 8.81
C GLU A 264 10.68 16.98 9.63
N VAL A 265 10.39 15.70 9.37
CA VAL A 265 11.12 14.57 9.95
C VAL A 265 12.59 14.57 9.51
N VAL A 266 12.84 14.73 8.20
CA VAL A 266 14.22 14.82 7.65
C VAL A 266 15.00 15.94 8.35
N LYS A 267 14.40 17.14 8.43
CA LYS A 267 15.03 18.29 9.09
C LYS A 267 15.32 18.01 10.57
N ALA A 268 14.35 17.52 11.32
CA ALA A 268 14.51 17.25 12.76
C ALA A 268 15.62 16.23 13.05
N LEU A 269 15.75 15.19 12.21
CA LEU A 269 16.82 14.20 12.35
C LEU A 269 18.19 14.76 11.95
N LEU A 270 18.27 15.49 10.83
CA LEU A 270 19.53 16.10 10.36
C LEU A 270 20.04 17.22 11.29
N GLU A 271 19.14 17.95 11.96
CA GLU A 271 19.49 18.93 13.01
C GLU A 271 20.22 18.28 14.21
N LYS A 272 20.08 16.96 14.36
CA LYS A 272 20.79 16.14 15.36
C LYS A 272 21.86 15.26 14.72
N ASP A 273 22.45 15.74 13.63
CA ASP A 273 23.60 15.12 12.95
C ASP A 273 23.33 13.72 12.37
N ALA A 274 22.06 13.38 12.05
CA ALA A 274 21.75 12.16 11.31
C ALA A 274 22.61 12.04 10.03
N LYS A 275 23.18 10.85 9.78
CA LYS A 275 24.01 10.60 8.60
C LYS A 275 23.09 10.49 7.38
N VAL A 276 23.13 11.50 6.51
CA VAL A 276 22.28 11.58 5.30
C VAL A 276 22.44 10.37 4.38
N ASP A 277 23.66 9.84 4.25
CA ASP A 277 24.00 8.66 3.45
C ASP A 277 24.27 7.42 4.32
N ALA A 278 23.60 7.30 5.48
CA ALA A 278 23.63 6.05 6.25
C ALA A 278 23.24 4.87 5.35
N LYS A 279 23.96 3.76 5.45
CA LYS A 279 23.70 2.54 4.67
C LYS A 279 23.11 1.46 5.54
N ASP A 280 22.03 0.84 5.09
CA ASP A 280 21.45 -0.37 5.70
C ASP A 280 22.23 -1.65 5.31
N GLU A 281 21.75 -2.84 5.68
CA GLU A 281 22.41 -4.12 5.37
C GLU A 281 22.39 -4.50 3.87
N TRP A 282 21.55 -3.84 3.07
CA TRP A 282 21.54 -3.90 1.61
C TRP A 282 22.31 -2.75 0.96
N GLU A 283 23.05 -1.97 1.76
CA GLU A 283 23.74 -0.76 1.33
C GLU A 283 22.83 0.34 0.76
N GLN A 284 21.52 0.25 1.00
CA GLN A 284 20.57 1.30 0.62
C GLN A 284 20.71 2.48 1.57
N THR A 285 20.50 3.68 1.03
CA THR A 285 20.49 4.92 1.79
C THR A 285 19.05 5.44 1.97
N PRO A 286 18.78 6.40 2.87
CA PRO A 286 17.46 7.03 2.97
C PRO A 286 16.91 7.55 1.64
N LEU A 287 17.79 7.99 0.73
CA LEU A 287 17.41 8.44 -0.60
C LEU A 287 16.88 7.30 -1.50
N HIS A 288 17.38 6.06 -1.33
CA HIS A 288 16.82 4.88 -2.01
C HIS A 288 15.40 4.60 -1.51
N CYS A 289 15.20 4.58 -0.19
CA CYS A 289 13.89 4.36 0.42
C CYS A 289 12.88 5.42 -0.05
N ALA A 290 13.25 6.71 0.01
CA ALA A 290 12.38 7.80 -0.44
C ALA A 290 12.02 7.70 -1.94
N ALA A 291 12.94 7.23 -2.79
CA ALA A 291 12.67 6.99 -4.21
C ALA A 291 11.69 5.83 -4.45
N ASN A 292 11.81 4.75 -3.66
CA ASN A 292 10.93 3.59 -3.72
C ASN A 292 9.52 3.90 -3.19
N GLU A 293 9.41 4.73 -2.14
CA GLU A 293 8.11 5.15 -1.59
C GLU A 293 7.47 6.30 -2.37
N GLY A 294 8.24 6.99 -3.23
CA GLY A 294 7.75 8.09 -4.05
C GLY A 294 7.65 9.43 -3.32
N TYR A 295 8.39 9.63 -2.23
CA TYR A 295 8.36 10.85 -1.42
C TYR A 295 9.23 11.96 -2.04
N VAL A 296 8.68 12.68 -3.02
CA VAL A 296 9.38 13.72 -3.79
C VAL A 296 9.96 14.81 -2.89
N GLU A 297 9.21 15.32 -1.93
CA GLU A 297 9.68 16.39 -1.04
C GLU A 297 10.79 15.91 -0.09
N VAL A 298 10.73 14.64 0.34
CA VAL A 298 11.79 14.00 1.14
C VAL A 298 13.07 13.86 0.32
N ILE A 299 12.96 13.43 -0.94
CA ILE A 299 14.08 13.36 -1.89
C ILE A 299 14.76 14.74 -2.03
N GLU A 300 13.97 15.78 -2.26
CA GLU A 300 14.49 17.15 -2.39
C GLU A 300 15.20 17.62 -1.12
N ALA A 301 14.64 17.32 0.07
CA ALA A 301 15.24 17.66 1.35
C ALA A 301 16.56 16.91 1.59
N LEU A 302 16.62 15.60 1.31
CA LEU A 302 17.84 14.80 1.42
C LEU A 302 18.93 15.31 0.46
N LEU A 303 18.57 15.62 -0.79
CA LEU A 303 19.50 16.17 -1.77
C LEU A 303 19.98 17.58 -1.42
N ALA A 304 19.12 18.42 -0.83
CA ALA A 304 19.52 19.72 -0.28
C ALA A 304 20.52 19.55 0.89
N ALA A 305 20.40 18.46 1.64
CA ALA A 305 21.35 18.03 2.66
C ALA A 305 22.59 17.30 2.10
N LYS A 306 22.82 17.37 0.78
CA LYS A 306 23.97 16.78 0.07
C LYS A 306 24.03 15.26 0.10
N ALA A 307 22.88 14.58 0.17
CA ALA A 307 22.80 13.14 -0.08
C ALA A 307 23.45 12.80 -1.43
N ASN A 308 24.18 11.69 -1.50
CA ASN A 308 24.75 11.22 -2.75
C ASN A 308 23.65 10.68 -3.67
N VAL A 309 23.27 11.50 -4.67
CA VAL A 309 22.24 11.15 -5.67
C VAL A 309 22.53 9.87 -6.44
N ASN A 310 23.81 9.50 -6.57
CA ASN A 310 24.29 8.31 -7.28
C ASN A 310 24.85 7.25 -6.33
N ALA A 311 24.46 7.27 -5.05
CA ALA A 311 24.77 6.19 -4.13
C ALA A 311 24.30 4.86 -4.73
N VAL A 312 25.08 3.79 -4.55
CA VAL A 312 24.73 2.46 -5.01
C VAL A 312 24.54 1.51 -3.84
N ASP A 313 23.53 0.67 -3.96
CA ASP A 313 23.24 -0.42 -3.05
C ASP A 313 24.06 -1.69 -3.36
N LYS A 314 23.75 -2.78 -2.66
CA LYS A 314 24.41 -4.09 -2.80
C LYS A 314 24.16 -4.72 -4.18
N TYR A 315 23.19 -4.26 -4.95
CA TYR A 315 22.91 -4.68 -6.32
C TYR A 315 23.45 -3.68 -7.36
N GLY A 316 24.21 -2.67 -6.94
CA GLY A 316 24.71 -1.63 -7.85
C GLY A 316 23.61 -0.70 -8.36
N GLN A 317 22.43 -0.72 -7.76
CA GLN A 317 21.30 0.12 -8.13
C GLN A 317 21.39 1.45 -7.37
N THR A 318 21.04 2.54 -8.06
CA THR A 318 20.95 3.90 -7.49
C THR A 318 19.51 4.24 -7.12
N PRO A 319 19.23 5.34 -6.39
CA PRO A 319 17.86 5.79 -6.14
C PRO A 319 17.03 5.95 -7.43
N LEU A 320 17.67 6.33 -8.54
CA LEU A 320 17.00 6.44 -9.84
C LEU A 320 16.50 5.09 -10.39
N HIS A 321 17.13 3.97 -10.03
CA HIS A 321 16.65 2.64 -10.38
C HIS A 321 15.38 2.25 -9.62
N TYR A 322 15.16 2.83 -8.42
CA TYR A 322 14.01 2.59 -7.56
C TYR A 322 12.85 3.55 -7.80
N ALA A 323 13.00 4.52 -8.70
CA ALA A 323 11.99 5.54 -8.95
C ALA A 323 10.66 4.94 -9.41
N VAL A 324 9.59 5.22 -8.67
CA VAL A 324 8.25 4.67 -8.93
C VAL A 324 7.36 5.54 -9.81
N ASN A 325 7.70 6.82 -10.00
CA ASN A 325 6.94 7.74 -10.86
C ASN A 325 7.83 8.80 -11.52
N ALA A 326 7.28 9.55 -12.48
CA ALA A 326 8.01 10.55 -13.24
C ALA A 326 8.46 11.77 -12.41
N ASP A 327 7.78 12.09 -11.30
CA ASP A 327 8.15 13.24 -10.47
C ASP A 327 9.37 12.92 -9.61
N VAL A 328 9.48 11.70 -9.07
CA VAL A 328 10.72 11.17 -8.46
C VAL A 328 11.89 11.24 -9.44
N VAL A 329 11.68 10.80 -10.68
CA VAL A 329 12.72 10.85 -11.73
C VAL A 329 13.13 12.29 -12.00
N LYS A 330 12.18 13.23 -12.11
CA LYS A 330 12.50 14.66 -12.31
C LYS A 330 13.34 15.21 -11.15
N ALA A 331 12.91 15.00 -9.91
CA ALA A 331 13.59 15.49 -8.72
C ALA A 331 15.05 14.98 -8.63
N LEU A 332 15.26 13.69 -8.87
CA LEU A 332 16.61 13.09 -8.90
C LEU A 332 17.46 13.66 -10.04
N LEU A 333 16.90 13.77 -11.26
CA LEU A 333 17.65 14.25 -12.42
C LEU A 333 17.94 15.76 -12.36
N GLU A 334 17.11 16.56 -11.72
CA GLU A 334 17.39 17.99 -11.45
C GLU A 334 18.60 18.18 -10.53
N LYS A 335 18.97 17.15 -9.77
CA LYS A 335 20.20 17.11 -8.97
C LYS A 335 21.30 16.26 -9.61
N ASN A 336 21.26 16.11 -10.94
CA ASN A 336 22.28 15.43 -11.74
C ASN A 336 22.44 13.93 -11.43
N ALA A 337 21.34 13.23 -11.11
CA ALA A 337 21.36 11.76 -11.12
C ALA A 337 21.81 11.23 -12.50
N ASP A 338 22.68 10.23 -12.50
CA ASP A 338 23.24 9.66 -13.72
C ASP A 338 22.33 8.53 -14.25
N VAL A 339 21.72 8.79 -15.41
CA VAL A 339 20.83 7.84 -16.12
C VAL A 339 21.54 6.61 -16.67
N SER A 340 22.87 6.63 -16.73
CA SER A 340 23.69 5.60 -17.36
C SER A 340 24.27 4.57 -16.38
N ILE A 341 24.18 4.82 -15.07
CA ILE A 341 24.67 3.86 -14.06
C ILE A 341 23.94 2.54 -14.22
N ARG A 342 24.71 1.45 -14.10
CA ARG A 342 24.26 0.09 -14.33
C ARG A 342 24.30 -0.70 -13.03
N SER A 343 23.23 -1.44 -12.76
CA SER A 343 23.20 -2.44 -11.70
C SER A 343 24.24 -3.54 -11.92
N LYS A 344 24.40 -4.43 -10.94
CA LYS A 344 25.24 -5.62 -11.04
C LYS A 344 24.81 -6.55 -12.16
N ASP A 345 23.56 -6.52 -12.61
CA ASP A 345 23.11 -7.26 -13.80
C ASP A 345 23.34 -6.49 -15.11
N GLY A 346 23.92 -5.29 -15.02
CA GLY A 346 24.16 -4.42 -16.15
C GLY A 346 22.92 -3.64 -16.60
N LYS A 347 21.81 -3.70 -15.86
CA LYS A 347 20.57 -2.96 -16.17
C LYS A 347 20.69 -1.49 -15.77
N THR A 348 20.25 -0.58 -16.63
CA THR A 348 20.10 0.86 -16.34
C THR A 348 18.69 1.15 -15.79
N PRO A 349 18.40 2.35 -15.25
CA PRO A 349 17.04 2.72 -14.86
C PRO A 349 16.00 2.55 -15.97
N LEU A 350 16.39 2.75 -17.24
CA LEU A 350 15.51 2.56 -18.39
C LEU A 350 15.11 1.10 -18.58
N HIS A 351 15.98 0.13 -18.23
CA HIS A 351 15.63 -1.29 -18.26
C HIS A 351 14.53 -1.59 -17.24
N TYR A 352 14.69 -1.15 -15.99
CA TYR A 352 13.71 -1.38 -14.94
C TYR A 352 12.38 -0.69 -15.25
N ALA A 353 12.40 0.56 -15.74
CA ALA A 353 11.18 1.26 -16.16
C ALA A 353 10.42 0.52 -17.28
N ALA A 354 11.15 -0.03 -18.26
CA ALA A 354 10.57 -0.84 -19.32
C ALA A 354 10.04 -2.20 -18.81
N GLU A 355 10.74 -2.83 -17.86
CA GLU A 355 10.34 -4.11 -17.25
C GLU A 355 9.13 -4.00 -16.33
N MET A 356 8.96 -2.86 -15.65
CA MET A 356 7.84 -2.59 -14.73
C MET A 356 6.63 -1.95 -15.42
N GLY A 357 6.76 -1.51 -16.67
CA GLY A 357 5.65 -0.92 -17.42
C GLY A 357 5.43 0.57 -17.16
N TYR A 358 6.45 1.30 -16.69
CA TYR A 358 6.34 2.71 -16.33
C TYR A 358 6.58 3.64 -17.53
N LEU A 359 5.56 3.80 -18.38
CA LEU A 359 5.63 4.61 -19.61
C LEU A 359 6.11 6.05 -19.37
N ASP A 360 5.62 6.72 -18.33
CA ASP A 360 6.00 8.10 -18.03
C ASP A 360 7.46 8.23 -17.60
N ILE A 361 7.97 7.23 -16.88
CA ILE A 361 9.39 7.16 -16.49
C ILE A 361 10.24 6.90 -17.73
N VAL A 362 9.85 5.95 -18.60
CA VAL A 362 10.52 5.68 -19.88
C VAL A 362 10.63 6.97 -20.70
N ASN A 363 9.53 7.68 -20.89
CA ASN A 363 9.51 8.94 -21.63
C ASN A 363 10.43 10.01 -20.99
N THR A 364 10.42 10.11 -19.66
CA THR A 364 11.23 11.09 -18.94
C THR A 364 12.73 10.77 -19.03
N LEU A 365 13.11 9.50 -18.86
CA LEU A 365 14.50 9.04 -18.99
C LEU A 365 15.03 9.26 -20.42
N LEU A 366 14.25 8.93 -21.45
CA LEU A 366 14.63 9.16 -22.85
C LEU A 366 14.83 10.66 -23.16
N LYS A 367 13.92 11.52 -22.68
CA LYS A 367 14.07 12.99 -22.81
C LYS A 367 15.34 13.51 -22.14
N ARG A 368 15.86 12.80 -21.15
CA ARG A 368 17.07 13.14 -20.39
C ARG A 368 18.30 12.37 -20.87
N GLY A 369 18.24 11.77 -22.06
CA GLY A 369 19.38 11.18 -22.75
C GLY A 369 19.73 9.75 -22.33
N ALA A 370 18.81 9.02 -21.68
CA ALA A 370 19.03 7.61 -21.40
C ALA A 370 19.23 6.82 -22.71
N ASP A 371 20.28 6.00 -22.75
CA ASP A 371 20.59 5.19 -23.92
C ASP A 371 19.58 4.04 -24.08
N VAL A 372 18.73 4.16 -25.09
CA VAL A 372 17.70 3.19 -25.47
C VAL A 372 18.27 1.82 -25.86
N ASN A 373 19.55 1.74 -26.20
CA ASN A 373 20.23 0.54 -26.67
C ASN A 373 21.26 -0.02 -25.68
N SER A 374 21.30 0.50 -24.46
CA SER A 374 22.15 -0.05 -23.41
C SER A 374 21.83 -1.53 -23.23
N ARG A 375 22.86 -2.37 -23.25
CA ARG A 375 22.73 -3.83 -23.12
C ARG A 375 23.10 -4.25 -21.72
N ASP A 376 22.26 -5.02 -21.06
CA ASP A 376 22.58 -5.68 -19.79
C ASP A 376 23.61 -6.83 -19.96
N LYS A 377 23.91 -7.57 -18.88
CA LYS A 377 24.84 -8.71 -18.93
C LYS A 377 24.38 -9.87 -19.80
N TYR A 378 23.09 -9.95 -20.11
CA TYR A 378 22.48 -10.95 -20.96
C TYR A 378 22.37 -10.49 -22.42
N GLY A 379 22.82 -9.26 -22.73
CA GLY A 379 22.70 -8.65 -24.05
C GLY A 379 21.33 -8.06 -24.33
N ASN A 380 20.41 -8.06 -23.36
CA ASN A 380 19.06 -7.51 -23.51
C ASN A 380 19.10 -6.00 -23.39
N ILE A 381 18.29 -5.32 -24.20
CA ILE A 381 18.04 -3.88 -24.15
C ILE A 381 16.69 -3.60 -23.47
N PRO A 382 16.36 -2.37 -23.05
CA PRO A 382 15.06 -2.06 -22.42
C PRO A 382 13.84 -2.52 -23.24
N LEU A 383 13.91 -2.44 -24.57
CA LEU A 383 12.84 -2.89 -25.47
C LEU A 383 12.51 -4.38 -25.30
N TYR A 384 13.51 -5.23 -24.99
CA TYR A 384 13.30 -6.65 -24.75
C TYR A 384 12.31 -6.87 -23.60
N TYR A 385 12.53 -6.18 -22.48
CA TYR A 385 11.71 -6.32 -21.27
C TYR A 385 10.28 -5.83 -21.49
N ALA A 386 10.11 -4.69 -22.15
CA ALA A 386 8.78 -4.18 -22.50
C ALA A 386 8.02 -5.15 -23.44
N ALA A 387 8.71 -5.72 -24.43
CA ALA A 387 8.14 -6.68 -25.35
C ALA A 387 7.79 -8.01 -24.67
N GLU A 388 8.64 -8.52 -23.78
CA GLU A 388 8.39 -9.75 -23.04
C GLU A 388 7.14 -9.63 -22.15
N LYS A 389 6.93 -8.46 -21.54
CA LYS A 389 5.79 -8.19 -20.66
C LYS A 389 4.54 -7.71 -21.40
N GLY A 390 4.65 -7.40 -22.69
CA GLY A 390 3.52 -6.97 -23.53
C GLY A 390 3.13 -5.49 -23.37
N TYR A 391 4.05 -4.63 -22.92
CA TYR A 391 3.78 -3.19 -22.77
C TYR A 391 3.88 -2.45 -24.11
N VAL A 392 2.80 -2.51 -24.88
CA VAL A 392 2.72 -2.03 -26.28
C VAL A 392 3.13 -0.55 -26.40
N ASP A 393 2.62 0.32 -25.53
CA ASP A 393 2.92 1.76 -25.59
C ASP A 393 4.41 2.04 -25.37
N ILE A 394 5.05 1.27 -24.49
CA ILE A 394 6.49 1.38 -24.22
C ILE A 394 7.30 0.82 -25.39
N VAL A 395 6.87 -0.32 -25.96
CA VAL A 395 7.48 -0.88 -27.18
C VAL A 395 7.46 0.16 -28.29
N ASP A 396 6.33 0.83 -28.52
CA ASP A 396 6.19 1.87 -29.54
C ASP A 396 7.13 3.05 -29.30
N VAL A 397 7.26 3.52 -28.05
CA VAL A 397 8.16 4.62 -27.70
C VAL A 397 9.63 4.23 -27.89
N LEU A 398 10.02 3.04 -27.41
CA LEU A 398 11.40 2.56 -27.52
C LEU A 398 11.78 2.23 -28.97
N ALA A 399 10.85 1.69 -29.77
CA ALA A 399 11.07 1.31 -31.16
C ALA A 399 11.14 2.50 -32.14
N LYS A 400 10.59 3.67 -31.78
CA LYS A 400 10.64 4.90 -32.60
C LYS A 400 11.99 5.60 -32.57
N ASN A 401 12.92 5.20 -31.70
CA ASN A 401 14.23 5.84 -31.60
C ASN A 401 15.21 5.26 -32.63
N PRO A 402 15.90 6.08 -33.46
CA PRO A 402 16.51 5.69 -34.75
C PRO A 402 17.72 4.71 -34.72
N MET A 403 17.95 3.97 -33.63
CA MET A 403 18.86 2.82 -33.60
C MET A 403 18.31 1.58 -32.87
N SER A 404 17.06 1.60 -32.42
CA SER A 404 16.38 0.42 -31.82
C SER A 404 16.05 -0.68 -32.85
N SER A 405 16.49 -0.54 -34.10
CA SER A 405 16.27 -1.52 -35.16
C SER A 405 16.76 -2.90 -34.72
N LEU A 406 15.95 -3.92 -35.04
CA LEU A 406 16.06 -5.35 -34.69
C LEU A 406 17.42 -6.03 -34.94
N GLU A 407 18.43 -5.31 -35.42
CA GLU A 407 19.82 -5.75 -35.51
C GLU A 407 20.43 -6.02 -34.12
N SER A 408 20.03 -5.29 -33.08
CA SER A 408 20.50 -5.56 -31.71
C SER A 408 19.85 -6.80 -31.07
N LEU A 409 18.64 -7.15 -31.50
CA LEU A 409 17.86 -8.34 -31.10
C LEU A 409 18.21 -9.58 -31.94
N ALA A 410 19.17 -9.49 -32.88
CA ALA A 410 19.38 -10.43 -33.98
C ALA A 410 20.01 -11.79 -33.61
N GLU A 411 19.80 -12.31 -32.40
CA GLU A 411 19.70 -13.75 -32.24
C GLU A 411 18.29 -14.16 -32.69
N LYS A 412 18.18 -14.77 -33.88
CA LYS A 412 16.91 -15.22 -34.51
C LYS A 412 15.97 -15.99 -33.55
N ASP A 413 16.52 -16.63 -32.52
CA ASP A 413 15.77 -17.40 -31.54
C ASP A 413 15.04 -16.52 -30.50
N ASN A 414 15.56 -15.33 -30.17
CA ASN A 414 14.93 -14.43 -29.19
C ASN A 414 13.74 -13.67 -29.80
N VAL A 415 13.87 -13.21 -31.05
CA VAL A 415 12.76 -12.53 -31.77
C VAL A 415 11.56 -13.47 -31.95
N LYS A 416 11.79 -14.71 -32.39
CA LYS A 416 10.69 -15.69 -32.56
C LYS A 416 10.04 -16.10 -31.24
N LYS A 417 10.81 -16.18 -30.14
CA LYS A 417 10.26 -16.44 -28.80
C LYS A 417 9.41 -15.24 -28.32
N LEU A 418 9.86 -14.02 -28.56
CA LEU A 418 9.13 -12.79 -28.20
C LEU A 418 7.84 -12.64 -29.01
N GLU A 419 7.87 -12.78 -30.34
CA GLU A 419 6.66 -12.72 -31.18
C GLU A 419 5.62 -13.77 -30.77
N LYS A 420 6.08 -14.96 -30.36
CA LYS A 420 5.22 -16.04 -29.88
C LYS A 420 4.62 -15.76 -28.49
N LYS A 421 5.37 -15.14 -27.58
CA LYS A 421 4.91 -14.80 -26.22
C LYS A 421 4.01 -13.55 -26.20
N ALA A 422 4.36 -12.51 -26.95
CA ALA A 422 3.66 -11.22 -26.97
C ALA A 422 2.38 -11.23 -27.82
N GLY A 423 2.15 -12.27 -28.63
CA GLY A 423 0.97 -12.38 -29.49
C GLY A 423 0.93 -11.35 -30.62
N MET A 424 2.06 -10.70 -30.94
CA MET A 424 2.18 -9.67 -31.96
C MET A 424 3.47 -9.83 -32.77
N ARG A 425 3.44 -9.45 -34.06
CA ARG A 425 4.64 -9.43 -34.92
C ARG A 425 5.42 -8.14 -34.70
N LEU A 426 6.68 -8.27 -34.32
CA LEU A 426 7.60 -7.12 -34.21
C LEU A 426 8.04 -6.73 -35.63
N PHE A 427 7.59 -5.56 -36.09
CA PHE A 427 7.81 -5.12 -37.47
C PHE A 427 9.29 -4.79 -37.73
N ASN A 428 9.88 -5.38 -38.77
CA ASN A 428 11.27 -5.17 -39.16
C ASN A 428 11.41 -4.14 -40.30
N PRO A 429 11.77 -2.87 -40.03
CA PRO A 429 11.98 -1.88 -41.09
C PRO A 429 13.21 -2.17 -41.96
N THR A 430 14.20 -2.93 -41.47
CA THR A 430 15.42 -3.27 -42.20
C THR A 430 15.17 -4.25 -43.36
N LYS A 431 14.11 -5.08 -43.27
CA LYS A 431 13.71 -5.95 -44.39
C LYS A 431 13.10 -5.18 -45.56
N VAL A 432 12.61 -3.96 -45.37
CA VAL A 432 12.15 -3.11 -46.47
C VAL A 432 13.34 -2.38 -47.11
N TYR A 433 14.36 -1.99 -46.34
CA TYR A 433 15.54 -1.34 -46.93
C TYR A 433 16.45 -2.29 -47.72
N VAL A 434 16.66 -3.53 -47.27
CA VAL A 434 17.47 -4.50 -48.05
C VAL A 434 16.68 -5.05 -49.24
N SER A 435 15.34 -5.14 -49.16
CA SER A 435 14.53 -5.53 -50.32
C SER A 435 14.34 -4.38 -51.31
N VAL A 436 14.27 -3.12 -50.88
CA VAL A 436 14.22 -1.95 -51.79
C VAL A 436 15.59 -1.66 -52.41
N VAL A 437 16.71 -1.80 -51.69
CA VAL A 437 18.05 -1.61 -52.26
C VAL A 437 18.44 -2.78 -53.19
N CYS A 438 18.01 -4.01 -52.90
CA CYS A 438 18.14 -5.13 -53.84
C CYS A 438 17.10 -5.08 -54.98
N PHE A 439 15.91 -4.50 -54.79
CA PHE A 439 14.97 -4.24 -55.90
C PHE A 439 15.47 -3.12 -56.82
N THR A 440 16.12 -2.08 -56.31
CA THR A 440 16.72 -1.03 -57.15
C THR A 440 17.95 -1.53 -57.90
N ALA A 441 18.68 -2.52 -57.37
CA ALA A 441 19.77 -3.19 -58.10
C ALA A 441 19.25 -4.18 -59.16
N ALA A 442 18.11 -4.85 -58.93
CA ALA A 442 17.50 -5.77 -59.89
C ALA A 442 16.62 -5.07 -60.95
N CYS A 443 16.05 -3.90 -60.63
CA CYS A 443 15.33 -3.04 -61.59
C CYS A 443 16.24 -2.15 -62.45
N GLY A 444 17.57 -2.20 -62.24
CA GLY A 444 18.55 -1.53 -63.09
C GLY A 444 18.54 -2.01 -64.55
N ALA A 445 18.07 -3.24 -64.82
CA ALA A 445 17.89 -3.74 -66.18
C ALA A 445 16.53 -3.37 -66.81
N GLY A 446 15.52 -3.06 -65.98
CA GLY A 446 14.19 -2.67 -66.45
C GLY A 446 14.06 -1.19 -66.80
N LEU A 447 14.72 -0.30 -66.03
CA LEU A 447 14.80 1.12 -66.37
C LEU A 447 15.68 1.38 -67.61
N ALA A 448 16.69 0.55 -67.85
CA ALA A 448 17.50 0.63 -69.08
C ALA A 448 16.69 0.27 -70.34
N ALA A 449 15.73 -0.66 -70.26
CA ALA A 449 14.85 -0.99 -71.39
C ALA A 449 13.75 0.06 -71.65
N LEU A 450 13.29 0.76 -70.60
CA LEU A 450 12.36 1.89 -70.73
C LEU A 450 13.03 3.16 -71.27
N LEU A 451 14.30 3.42 -70.89
CA LEU A 451 15.10 4.52 -71.44
C LEU A 451 15.54 4.28 -72.90
N ILE A 452 15.56 3.03 -73.38
CA ILE A 452 15.83 2.72 -74.81
C ILE A 452 14.55 2.78 -75.66
N MET A 453 13.35 2.66 -75.09
CA MET A 453 12.08 2.79 -75.83
C MET A 453 11.53 4.21 -75.91
N GLU A 454 12.17 5.19 -75.26
CA GLU A 454 11.78 6.60 -75.36
C GLU A 454 12.15 7.21 -76.73
N GLU A 455 13.04 6.57 -77.49
CA GLU A 455 13.46 7.04 -78.82
C GLU A 455 12.72 6.42 -80.02
N ALA A 456 11.77 5.49 -79.84
CA ALA A 456 11.27 4.71 -80.98
C ALA A 456 9.76 4.75 -81.33
N LEU A 457 8.81 5.08 -80.44
CA LEU A 457 7.39 5.18 -80.85
C LEU A 457 6.54 6.02 -79.85
N PRO A 458 5.60 6.86 -80.33
CA PRO A 458 4.72 7.62 -79.45
C PRO A 458 3.59 6.71 -78.95
N ILE A 459 3.70 6.24 -77.71
CA ILE A 459 2.67 5.42 -77.06
C ILE A 459 1.87 6.31 -76.11
N GLU A 460 0.55 6.40 -76.31
CA GLU A 460 -0.33 7.22 -75.46
C GLU A 460 -0.36 6.71 -73.99
N PRO A 461 -0.48 7.61 -72.99
CA PRO A 461 -0.33 7.30 -71.56
C PRO A 461 -1.22 6.17 -71.02
N LYS A 462 -2.41 5.98 -71.63
CA LYS A 462 -3.34 4.90 -71.26
C LYS A 462 -2.80 3.49 -71.55
N HIS A 463 -1.90 3.35 -72.53
CA HIS A 463 -1.28 2.07 -72.87
C HIS A 463 -0.06 1.76 -71.98
N MET A 464 0.60 2.78 -71.43
CA MET A 464 1.67 2.58 -70.43
C MET A 464 1.14 1.98 -69.13
N LEU A 465 -0.06 2.39 -68.71
CA LEU A 465 -0.71 1.82 -67.53
C LEU A 465 -1.09 0.35 -67.77
N LEU A 466 -1.60 0.01 -68.96
CA LEU A 466 -1.90 -1.38 -69.34
C LEU A 466 -0.66 -2.26 -69.40
N ILE A 467 0.47 -1.74 -69.91
CA ILE A 467 1.75 -2.47 -69.96
C ILE A 467 2.31 -2.66 -68.55
N ALA A 468 2.25 -1.65 -67.68
CA ALA A 468 2.67 -1.76 -66.28
C ALA A 468 1.82 -2.77 -65.51
N ILE A 469 0.50 -2.76 -65.71
CA ILE A 469 -0.42 -3.75 -65.11
C ILE A 469 -0.13 -5.15 -65.66
N ALA A 470 0.10 -5.31 -66.97
CA ALA A 470 0.43 -6.60 -67.56
C ALA A 470 1.74 -7.18 -67.02
N VAL A 471 2.77 -6.36 -66.81
CA VAL A 471 4.06 -6.78 -66.22
C VAL A 471 3.89 -7.21 -64.77
N VAL A 472 3.06 -6.51 -63.97
CA VAL A 472 2.76 -6.89 -62.59
C VAL A 472 1.95 -8.19 -62.52
N VAL A 473 0.97 -8.38 -63.42
CA VAL A 473 0.17 -9.61 -63.50
C VAL A 473 1.03 -10.80 -63.93
N ILE A 474 1.92 -10.64 -64.92
CA ILE A 474 2.87 -11.68 -65.34
C ILE A 474 3.82 -12.05 -64.19
N ALA A 475 4.33 -11.05 -63.45
CA ALA A 475 5.20 -11.29 -62.29
C ALA A 475 4.49 -12.05 -61.15
N LEU A 476 3.21 -11.74 -60.90
CA LEU A 476 2.39 -12.44 -59.91
C LEU A 476 2.06 -13.88 -60.35
N VAL A 477 1.74 -14.09 -61.63
CA VAL A 477 1.47 -15.42 -62.18
C VAL A 477 2.71 -16.31 -62.14
N VAL A 478 3.88 -15.77 -62.53
CA VAL A 478 5.16 -16.48 -62.44
C VAL A 478 5.53 -16.77 -60.98
N GLY A 479 5.29 -15.83 -60.06
CA GLY A 479 5.46 -16.04 -58.61
C GLY A 479 4.59 -17.16 -58.06
N CYS A 480 3.32 -17.24 -58.48
CA CYS A 480 2.39 -18.30 -58.10
C CYS A 480 2.77 -19.67 -58.70
N ILE A 481 3.25 -19.72 -59.95
CA ILE A 481 3.74 -20.95 -60.59
C ILE A 481 4.99 -21.48 -59.86
N ILE A 482 5.92 -20.60 -59.51
CA ILE A 482 7.12 -20.94 -58.73
C ILE A 482 6.75 -21.42 -57.33
N HIS A 483 5.77 -20.79 -56.67
CA HIS A 483 5.27 -21.22 -55.36
C HIS A 483 4.64 -22.62 -55.39
N LYS A 484 3.85 -22.92 -56.44
CA LYS A 484 3.20 -24.23 -56.65
C LYS A 484 4.21 -25.32 -57.04
N ALA A 485 5.27 -24.97 -57.78
CA ALA A 485 6.36 -25.88 -58.14
C ALA A 485 7.27 -26.22 -56.95
N LEU A 486 7.45 -25.29 -56.00
CA LEU A 486 8.31 -25.49 -54.82
C LEU A 486 7.61 -26.22 -53.66
N LYS A 487 6.28 -26.34 -53.64
CA LYS A 487 5.52 -27.09 -52.62
C LYS A 487 4.29 -27.82 -53.20
N PRO A 488 4.45 -29.07 -53.69
CA PRO A 488 3.34 -29.80 -54.31
C PRO A 488 2.27 -30.34 -53.35
N ASN A 489 2.58 -30.52 -52.05
CA ASN A 489 1.73 -31.21 -51.07
C ASN A 489 1.45 -30.42 -49.77
N ALA A 490 1.44 -29.09 -49.81
CA ALA A 490 0.99 -28.33 -48.64
C ALA A 490 -0.55 -28.30 -48.61
N GLU A 491 -1.16 -28.89 -47.57
CA GLU A 491 -2.60 -28.84 -47.31
C GLU A 491 -3.14 -27.41 -47.41
N VAL A 492 -3.98 -27.19 -48.42
CA VAL A 492 -4.70 -25.94 -48.68
C VAL A 492 -5.99 -26.00 -47.86
N ASP A 493 -5.93 -25.78 -46.54
CA ASP A 493 -7.17 -25.78 -45.73
C ASP A 493 -7.23 -24.78 -44.57
N LYS A 494 -6.28 -23.83 -44.49
CA LYS A 494 -6.38 -22.70 -43.54
C LYS A 494 -6.09 -21.34 -44.15
N ALA A 495 -6.39 -21.18 -45.44
CA ALA A 495 -6.36 -19.90 -46.15
C ALA A 495 -7.77 -19.39 -46.51
N GLN A 496 -8.81 -19.81 -45.79
CA GLN A 496 -10.20 -19.40 -46.05
C GLN A 496 -10.88 -18.63 -44.90
N THR A 497 -10.15 -18.20 -43.88
CA THR A 497 -10.73 -17.39 -42.77
C THR A 497 -10.06 -16.03 -42.57
N PHE A 498 -9.33 -15.54 -43.55
CA PHE A 498 -8.97 -14.13 -43.63
C PHE A 498 -9.20 -13.67 -45.06
N VAL A 499 -10.00 -12.61 -45.21
CA VAL A 499 -10.45 -11.99 -46.47
C VAL A 499 -11.76 -12.60 -47.03
N GLY A 500 -12.88 -12.08 -46.56
CA GLY A 500 -14.14 -12.10 -47.31
C GLY A 500 -14.09 -11.15 -48.51
N TYR A 501 -13.27 -11.45 -49.52
CA TYR A 501 -13.31 -10.80 -50.83
C TYR A 501 -13.33 -11.87 -51.92
N ASN A 502 -14.43 -11.92 -52.65
CA ASN A 502 -14.67 -12.81 -53.77
C ASN A 502 -14.02 -12.22 -55.04
N PRO A 503 -13.01 -12.87 -55.67
CA PRO A 503 -12.29 -12.31 -56.83
C PRO A 503 -13.08 -12.34 -58.15
N GLU A 504 -14.27 -12.97 -58.20
CA GLU A 504 -15.02 -13.14 -59.46
C GLU A 504 -15.80 -11.89 -59.92
N ILE A 505 -15.85 -10.81 -59.14
CA ILE A 505 -16.67 -9.63 -59.47
C ILE A 505 -15.94 -8.60 -60.35
N TYR A 506 -14.60 -8.69 -60.51
CA TYR A 506 -13.81 -7.67 -61.25
C TYR A 506 -13.11 -8.18 -62.52
N VAL A 507 -13.60 -9.28 -63.12
CA VAL A 507 -13.07 -9.79 -64.41
C VAL A 507 -14.11 -9.67 -65.55
N ARG A 508 -15.16 -8.85 -65.40
CA ARG A 508 -16.14 -8.66 -66.48
C ARG A 508 -16.30 -7.25 -67.05
N ASP A 509 -15.69 -6.23 -66.46
CA ASP A 509 -15.76 -4.84 -66.95
C ASP A 509 -14.36 -4.17 -67.12
N LEU A 510 -13.33 -4.98 -67.38
CA LEU A 510 -12.04 -4.57 -67.96
C LEU A 510 -11.82 -5.39 -69.23
#